data_AF-C7NU49-F1
#
_entry.id   AF-C7NU49-F1
#
_cell.length_a   1.000
_cell.length_b   1.000
_cell.length_c   1.000
_cell.angle_alpha   90.00
_cell.angle_beta   90.00
_cell.angle_gamma   90.00
#
_symmetry.space_group_name_H-M   'P 1'
#
loop_
_entity.id
_entity.type
_entity.pdbx_description
1 polymer ?
#
loop_
_entity_poly.entity_id
_entity_poly.type
_entity_poly.pdbx_seq_one_letter_code
_entity_poly.pdbx_strand_id
1 'polypeptide(L)' 'MAPTVPIIAETNEKLEQLQAEIERETGHSVSKNELLDRMVDRAFESKSDLIESFRAE' A
#
# COMPACT_ATOMS: atom_id res chain seq x y z
N MET A 1 3.00 0.18 -20.40
CA MET A 1 3.93 -0.32 -19.36
C MET A 1 3.81 0.63 -18.19
N ALA A 2 3.29 0.16 -17.05
CA ALA A 2 3.21 0.99 -15.85
C ALA A 2 4.62 1.10 -15.23
N PRO A 3 5.01 2.24 -14.67
CA PRO A 3 6.29 2.37 -13.98
C PRO A 3 6.34 1.40 -12.79
N THR A 4 7.36 0.55 -12.75
CA THR A 4 7.62 -0.32 -11.60
C THR A 4 8.20 0.52 -10.48
N VAL A 5 7.44 0.70 -9.40
CA VAL A 5 7.96 1.35 -8.19
C VAL A 5 9.02 0.42 -7.59
N PRO A 6 10.28 0.87 -7.42
CA PRO A 6 11.30 0.04 -6.81
C PRO A 6 10.96 -0.17 -5.33
N ILE A 7 10.53 -1.38 -4.99
CA ILE A 7 10.23 -1.75 -3.62
C ILE A 7 11.55 -2.10 -2.94
N ILE A 8 12.06 -1.19 -2.10
CA ILE A 8 13.20 -1.47 -1.22
C ILE A 8 12.85 -2.66 -0.29
N ALA A 9 13.85 -3.39 0.18
CA ALA A 9 13.64 -4.62 0.97
C ALA A 9 12.68 -4.40 2.16
N GLU A 10 12.84 -3.28 2.87
CA GLU A 10 11.97 -2.91 4.00
C GLU A 10 10.50 -2.72 3.60
N THR A 11 10.23 -2.17 2.42
CA THR A 11 8.85 -1.99 1.92
C THR A 11 8.24 -3.34 1.52
N ASN A 12 9.04 -4.29 1.02
CA ASN A 12 8.54 -5.64 0.71
C ASN A 12 8.05 -6.37 1.97
N GLU A 13 8.82 -6.30 3.06
CA GLU A 13 8.44 -6.95 4.33
C GLU A 13 7.15 -6.36 4.90
N LYS A 14 6.95 -5.05 4.80
CA LYS A 14 5.71 -4.39 5.24
C LYS A 14 4.51 -4.84 4.38
N LEU A 15 4.69 -4.93 3.06
CA LEU A 15 3.63 -5.39 2.15
C LEU A 15 3.25 -6.85 2.41
N GLU A 16 4.22 -7.73 2.65
CA GLU A 16 3.94 -9.15 2.93
C GLU A 16 3.22 -9.33 4.27
N GLN A 17 3.58 -8.56 5.30
CA GLN A 17 2.84 -8.55 6.56
C GLN A 17 1.39 -8.11 6.37
N LEU A 18 1.16 -7.05 5.60
CA LEU A 18 -0.19 -6.57 5.29
C LEU A 18 -0.99 -7.58 4.46
N GLN A 19 -0.37 -8.24 3.48
CA GLN A 19 -1.04 -9.31 2.70
C GLN A 19 -1.46 -10.47 3.61
N ALA A 20 -0.58 -10.91 4.52
CA ALA A 20 -0.88 -11.98 5.46
C ALA A 20 -1.98 -11.59 6.45
N GLU A 21 -1.99 -10.35 6.92
CA GLU A 21 -3.05 -9.83 7.79
C GLU A 21 -4.40 -9.80 7.06
N ILE A 22 -4.43 -9.28 5.82
CA ILE A 22 -5.64 -9.25 4.98
C ILE A 22 -6.15 -10.66 4.72
N GLU A 23 -5.28 -11.61 4.37
CA GLU A 23 -5.66 -13.00 4.16
C GLU A 23 -6.24 -13.62 5.44
N ARG A 24 -5.60 -13.35 6.59
CA ARG A 24 -6.06 -13.87 7.89
C ARG A 24 -7.43 -13.30 8.30
N GLU A 25 -7.67 -12.02 8.08
CA GLU A 25 -8.91 -11.36 8.51
C GLU A 25 -10.06 -11.52 7.53
N THR A 26 -9.77 -11.56 6.23
CA THR A 26 -10.79 -11.58 5.16
C THR A 26 -10.94 -12.94 4.49
N GLY A 27 -9.96 -13.83 4.64
CA GLY A 27 -9.89 -15.10 3.90
C GLY A 27 -9.51 -14.95 2.42
N HIS A 28 -9.11 -13.76 1.99
CA HIS A 28 -8.75 -13.46 0.59
C HIS A 28 -7.28 -13.10 0.45
N SER A 29 -6.55 -13.87 -0.36
CA SER A 29 -5.19 -13.56 -0.75
C SER A 29 -5.19 -12.44 -1.80
N VAL A 30 -4.55 -11.32 -1.48
CA VAL A 30 -4.38 -10.19 -2.41
C VAL A 30 -2.95 -10.17 -2.95
N SER A 31 -2.77 -9.70 -4.18
CA SER A 31 -1.42 -9.54 -4.76
C SER A 31 -0.75 -8.24 -4.29
N LYS A 32 0.60 -8.17 -4.33
CA LYS A 32 1.34 -6.94 -3.97
C LYS A 32 0.89 -5.72 -4.79
N ASN A 33 0.64 -5.92 -6.10
CA ASN A 33 0.16 -4.85 -6.97
C ASN A 33 -1.25 -4.39 -6.59
N GLU A 34 -2.16 -5.32 -6.31
CA GLU A 34 -3.54 -5.01 -5.90
C GLU A 34 -3.58 -4.28 -4.55
N LEU A 35 -2.73 -4.70 -3.60
CA LEU A 35 -2.58 -4.03 -2.32
C LEU A 35 -2.11 -2.57 -2.51
N LEU A 36 -1.07 -2.37 -3.33
CA LEU A 36 -0.54 -1.04 -3.62
C LEU A 36 -1.55 -0.15 -4.34
N ASP A 37 -2.22 -0.68 -5.36
CA ASP A 37 -3.26 0.03 -6.11
C ASP A 37 -4.35 0.55 -5.16
N ARG A 38 -4.85 -0.33 -4.27
CA ARG A 38 -5.86 0.04 -3.28
C ARG A 38 -5.37 1.03 -2.22
N MET A 39 -4.11 0.92 -1.80
CA MET A 39 -3.49 1.90 -0.88
C MET A 39 -3.40 3.28 -1.53
N VAL A 40 -3.01 3.31 -2.82
CA VAL A 40 -2.91 4.54 -3.59
C VAL A 40 -4.28 5.16 -3.79
N ASP A 41 -5.29 4.39 -4.22
CA ASP A 41 -6.67 4.88 -4.39
C ASP A 41 -7.20 5.53 -3.10
N ARG A 42 -7.05 4.84 -1.96
CA ARG A 42 -7.48 5.36 -0.65
C ARG A 42 -6.74 6.66 -0.29
N ALA A 43 -5.45 6.75 -0.59
CA ALA A 43 -4.66 7.94 -0.34
C ALA A 43 -5.06 9.11 -1.26
N PHE A 44 -5.50 8.82 -2.48
CA PHE A 44 -6.07 9.82 -3.40
C PHE A 44 -7.46 10.29 -2.97
N GLU A 45 -8.29 9.41 -2.39
CA GLU A 45 -9.58 9.79 -1.79
C GLU A 45 -9.38 10.74 -0.60
N SER A 46 -8.32 10.54 0.21
CA SER A 46 -7.94 11.43 1.33
C SER A 46 -6.74 12.31 0.99
N LYS A 47 -6.77 12.95 -0.19
CA LYS A 47 -5.66 13.77 -0.69
C LYS A 47 -5.18 14.83 0.32
N SER A 48 -6.08 15.41 1.10
CA SER A 48 -5.73 16.43 2.11
C SER A 48 -4.86 15.85 3.23
N ASP A 49 -5.27 14.73 3.84
CA ASP A 49 -4.47 14.02 4.86
C ASP A 49 -3.11 13.58 4.31
N LEU A 50 -3.09 13.09 3.08
CA LEU A 50 -1.84 12.68 2.43
C LEU A 50 -0.90 13.88 2.27
N ILE A 51 -1.39 15.02 1.79
CA ILE A 51 -0.56 16.23 1.66
C ILE A 51 -0.11 16.74 3.03
N GLU A 52 -0.98 16.66 4.04
CA GLU A 52 -0.67 17.08 5.40
C GLU A 52 0.42 16.21 6.04
N SER A 53 0.43 14.90 5.79
CA SER A 53 1.47 14.00 6.31
C SER A 53 2.88 14.34 5.83
N PHE A 54 3.02 14.96 4.64
CA PHE A 54 4.31 15.45 4.13
C PHE A 54 4.65 16.87 4.57
N ARG A 55 3.68 17.63 5.11
CA ARG A 55 3.90 19.00 5.59
C ARG A 55 4.37 19.03 7.06
N ALA A 56 4.13 17.95 7.80
CA ALA A 56 4.58 17.80 9.19
C ALA A 56 6.05 17.32 9.33
N GLU A 57 6.80 17.23 8.22
CA GLU A 57 8.24 16.93 8.18
C GLU A 57 9.11 18.20 8.29
#